data_AF-A0A959WMF3-F1
#
_entry.id   AF-A0A959WMF3-F1
#
_cell.length_a   1.000
_cell.length_b   1.000
_cell.length_c   1.000
_cell.angle_alpha   90.00
_cell.angle_beta   90.00
_cell.angle_gamma   90.00
#
_symmetry.space_group_name_H-M   'P 1'
#
loop_
_entity.id
_entity.type
_entity.pdbx_description
1 polymer ?
#
loop_
_entity_poly.entity_id
_entity_poly.type
_entity_poly.pdbx_seq_one_letter_code
_entity_poly.pdbx_strand_id
1 'polypeptide(L)'
;ACKLSDELGGGSMTALPIIETQAGDVSAYIPTNVISITDGQIFLESKLFFQGVRPAVNVGISVSRVGGSAQIKAMRKVAGRMKLELAQYRDLEAFAQFGSELDAATQATLARGERLVAALNQPQYQPWPVEDQVAVMYAANQGYLDRIDVSEVPKMNQAIRDTLAEEGTILASIRDSKELSDDTAAALDAVLEKIAGQFAPVEPVVEAEAAATA
;
A
#
# COMPACT_ATOMS: atom_id res chain seq x y z
N ALA A 1 20.49 0.25 17.87
CA ALA A 1 20.43 0.88 16.54
C ALA A 1 20.03 2.34 16.75
N CYS A 2 20.77 3.29 16.20
CA CYS A 2 20.50 4.73 16.38
C CYS A 2 21.05 5.54 15.20
N LYS A 3 20.61 6.79 15.09
CA LYS A 3 21.24 7.84 14.27
C LYS A 3 22.02 8.77 15.19
N LEU A 4 23.29 8.96 14.90
CA LEU A 4 24.16 9.86 15.65
C LEU A 4 23.86 11.32 15.28
N SER A 5 24.23 12.23 16.19
CA SER A 5 24.19 13.68 15.92
C SER A 5 25.22 14.07 14.86
N ASP A 6 25.06 15.27 14.29
CA ASP A 6 25.98 15.79 13.28
C ASP A 6 27.40 15.99 13.87
N GLU A 7 27.50 16.33 15.16
CA GLU A 7 28.77 16.42 15.90
C GLU A 7 29.51 15.07 15.99
N LEU A 8 28.77 13.97 16.01
CA LEU A 8 29.31 12.60 16.03
C LEU A 8 29.39 11.99 14.60
N GLY A 9 29.32 12.83 13.56
CA GLY A 9 29.48 12.43 12.16
C GLY A 9 28.20 11.99 11.45
N GLY A 10 27.03 12.09 12.10
CA GLY A 10 25.72 11.87 11.46
C GLY A 10 25.43 10.44 10.99
N GLY A 11 26.30 9.47 11.31
CA GLY A 11 26.15 8.08 10.92
C GLY A 11 24.90 7.41 11.51
N SER A 12 24.44 6.33 10.90
CA SER A 12 23.29 5.56 11.38
C SER A 12 23.53 4.07 11.34
N MET A 13 22.89 3.36 12.27
CA MET A 13 22.81 1.90 12.28
C MET A 13 21.35 1.51 12.47
N THR A 14 20.76 0.87 11.47
CA THR A 14 19.37 0.38 11.49
C THR A 14 19.37 -1.12 11.81
N ALA A 15 18.57 -1.54 12.79
CA ALA A 15 18.41 -2.95 13.14
C ALA A 15 17.06 -3.47 12.66
N LEU A 16 17.04 -4.69 12.12
CA LEU A 16 15.84 -5.42 11.72
C LEU A 16 15.81 -6.78 12.44
N PRO A 17 15.45 -6.81 13.74
CA PRO A 17 15.36 -8.07 14.48
C PRO A 17 14.22 -8.93 13.91
N ILE A 18 14.46 -10.24 13.80
CA ILE A 18 13.46 -11.24 13.40
C ILE A 18 13.17 -12.12 14.60
N ILE A 19 11.89 -12.31 14.89
CA ILE A 19 11.42 -13.12 16.00
C ILE A 19 10.37 -14.08 15.49
N GLU A 20 10.52 -15.34 15.88
CA GLU A 20 9.51 -16.36 15.66
C GLU A 20 8.46 -16.29 16.77
N THR A 21 7.19 -16.21 16.39
CA THR A 21 6.06 -16.34 17.32
C THR A 21 5.52 -17.76 17.26
N GLN A 22 5.07 -18.28 18.41
CA GLN A 22 4.44 -19.60 18.47
C GLN A 22 2.95 -19.44 18.20
N ALA A 23 2.44 -20.06 17.12
CA ALA A 23 1.05 -19.96 16.69
C ALA A 23 0.53 -18.52 16.52
N GLY A 24 1.41 -17.54 16.24
CA GLY A 24 1.03 -16.14 16.13
C GLY A 24 0.83 -15.41 17.47
N ASP A 25 1.16 -16.04 18.61
CA ASP A 25 1.00 -15.43 19.92
C ASP A 25 2.05 -14.32 20.17
N VAL A 26 1.58 -13.08 20.14
CA VAL A 26 2.38 -11.88 20.45
C VAL A 26 2.44 -11.57 21.95
N SER A 27 1.63 -12.23 22.78
CA SER A 27 1.57 -12.02 24.22
C SER A 27 2.63 -12.82 24.99
N ALA A 28 3.31 -13.74 24.31
CA ALA A 28 4.43 -14.47 24.88
C ALA A 28 5.54 -13.51 25.36
N TYR A 29 6.30 -13.96 26.37
CA TYR A 29 7.29 -13.14 27.06
C TYR A 29 8.34 -12.52 26.12
N ILE A 30 8.89 -13.31 25.18
CA ILE A 30 9.93 -12.84 24.26
C ILE A 30 9.38 -11.82 23.25
N PRO A 31 8.30 -12.10 22.49
CA PRO A 31 7.69 -11.11 21.60
C PRO A 31 7.31 -9.81 22.32
N THR A 32 6.66 -9.90 23.48
CA THR A 32 6.25 -8.73 24.27
C THR A 32 7.43 -7.84 24.62
N ASN A 33 8.52 -8.43 25.12
CA ASN A 33 9.72 -7.69 25.47
C ASN A 33 10.33 -6.98 24.26
N VAL A 34 10.47 -7.67 23.13
CA VAL A 34 11.09 -7.03 21.98
C VAL A 34 10.19 -5.96 21.36
N ILE A 35 8.88 -6.18 21.30
CA ILE A 35 7.91 -5.16 20.88
C ILE A 35 8.04 -3.90 21.74
N SER A 36 8.26 -4.04 23.06
CA SER A 36 8.45 -2.87 23.92
C SER A 36 9.77 -2.12 23.67
N ILE A 37 10.82 -2.81 23.20
CA ILE A 37 12.14 -2.23 22.91
C ILE A 37 12.22 -1.59 21.51
N THR A 38 11.61 -2.18 20.49
CA THR A 38 11.72 -1.74 19.10
C THR A 38 10.81 -0.55 18.79
N ASP A 39 11.23 0.35 17.89
CA ASP A 39 10.45 1.51 17.44
C ASP A 39 9.26 1.17 16.50
N GLY A 40 8.92 -0.10 16.39
CA GLY A 40 7.85 -0.60 15.53
C GLY A 40 8.01 -2.09 15.28
N GLN A 41 7.01 -2.67 14.63
CA GLN A 41 6.96 -4.08 14.30
C GLN A 41 6.31 -4.28 12.94
N ILE A 42 6.84 -5.25 12.20
CA ILE A 42 6.20 -5.83 11.01
C ILE A 42 5.75 -7.22 11.42
N PHE A 43 4.43 -7.42 11.48
CA PHE A 43 3.84 -8.69 11.86
C PHE A 43 3.45 -9.47 10.61
N LEU A 44 4.01 -10.67 10.46
CA LEU A 44 3.75 -11.55 9.32
C LEU A 44 2.81 -12.68 9.75
N GLU A 45 1.73 -12.90 8.98
CA GLU A 45 0.72 -13.91 9.31
C GLU A 45 0.65 -15.03 8.26
N SER A 46 0.64 -16.27 8.75
CA SER A 46 0.47 -17.45 7.91
C SER A 46 -0.86 -17.45 7.15
N LYS A 47 -1.94 -16.97 7.77
CA LYS A 47 -3.27 -16.89 7.12
C LYS A 47 -3.23 -16.01 5.87
N LEU A 48 -2.65 -14.82 5.97
CA LEU A 48 -2.47 -13.90 4.84
C LEU A 48 -1.59 -14.52 3.74
N PHE A 49 -0.51 -15.21 4.14
CA PHE A 49 0.36 -15.90 3.19
C PHE A 49 -0.38 -16.98 2.37
N PHE A 50 -1.22 -17.79 3.02
CA PHE A 50 -2.01 -18.83 2.35
C PHE A 50 -3.17 -18.27 1.52
N GLN A 51 -3.65 -17.06 1.83
CA GLN A 51 -4.63 -16.32 1.02
C GLN A 51 -3.99 -15.61 -0.19
N GLY A 52 -2.67 -15.73 -0.39
CA GLY A 52 -1.96 -15.14 -1.52
C GLY A 52 -1.44 -13.72 -1.29
N VAL A 53 -1.58 -13.16 -0.09
CA VAL A 53 -0.99 -11.87 0.27
C VAL A 53 0.51 -12.03 0.54
N ARG A 54 1.35 -11.38 -0.28
CA ARG A 54 2.80 -11.52 -0.26
C ARG A 54 3.45 -10.17 -0.56
N PRO A 55 4.22 -9.55 0.36
CA PRO A 55 4.54 -10.05 1.70
C PRO A 55 3.33 -10.08 2.64
N ALA A 56 3.25 -11.09 3.50
CA ALA A 56 2.09 -11.38 4.34
C ALA A 56 1.98 -10.46 5.59
N VAL A 57 2.11 -9.15 5.39
CA VAL A 57 2.13 -8.14 6.44
C VAL A 57 0.70 -7.87 6.94
N ASN A 58 0.45 -8.11 8.22
CA ASN A 58 -0.78 -7.64 8.85
C ASN A 58 -0.64 -6.15 9.16
N VAL A 59 -1.30 -5.32 8.34
CA VAL A 59 -1.28 -3.84 8.46
C VAL A 59 -1.96 -3.29 9.72
N GLY A 60 -2.86 -4.04 10.35
CA GLY A 60 -3.55 -3.63 11.57
C GLY A 60 -2.71 -3.80 12.83
N ILE A 61 -1.89 -4.87 12.88
CA ILE A 61 -0.99 -5.16 14.02
C ILE A 61 0.38 -4.51 13.82
N SER A 62 0.82 -4.36 12.57
CA SER A 62 2.10 -3.75 12.23
C SER A 62 2.08 -2.24 12.48
N VAL A 63 3.12 -1.74 13.16
CA VAL A 63 3.21 -0.33 13.56
C VAL A 63 4.61 0.18 13.31
N SER A 64 4.73 1.44 12.91
CA SER A 64 5.98 2.20 12.98
C SER A 64 5.76 3.41 13.88
N ARG A 65 6.52 3.53 14.97
CA ARG A 65 6.46 4.66 15.90
C ARG A 65 7.17 5.89 15.34
N VAL A 66 8.08 5.71 14.38
CA VAL A 66 8.74 6.81 13.64
C VAL A 66 7.78 7.43 12.63
N GLY A 67 6.88 6.62 12.05
CA GLY A 67 5.83 7.08 11.15
C GLY A 67 6.35 7.71 9.86
N GLY A 68 5.62 8.71 9.35
CA GLY A 68 5.91 9.37 8.06
C GLY A 68 7.23 10.15 8.02
N SER A 69 7.90 10.36 9.16
CA SER A 69 9.21 11.03 9.23
C SER A 69 10.31 10.22 8.55
N ALA A 70 10.14 8.89 8.43
CA ALA A 70 11.06 8.01 7.70
C ALA A 70 10.77 7.95 6.18
N GLN A 71 9.76 8.67 5.69
CA GLN A 71 9.33 8.65 4.28
C GLN A 71 9.71 9.94 3.56
N ILE A 72 10.03 9.82 2.27
CA ILE A 72 10.08 10.97 1.36
C ILE A 72 8.69 11.60 1.22
N LYS A 73 8.63 12.88 0.85
CA LYS A 73 7.37 13.63 0.76
C LYS A 73 6.40 13.01 -0.25
N ALA A 74 6.91 12.54 -1.39
CA ALA A 74 6.11 11.82 -2.40
C ALA A 74 5.39 10.59 -1.81
N MET A 75 6.14 9.73 -1.11
CA MET A 75 5.60 8.54 -0.45
C MET A 75 4.58 8.90 0.64
N ARG A 76 4.85 9.93 1.45
CA ARG A 76 3.91 10.38 2.49
C ARG A 76 2.57 10.84 1.89
N LYS A 77 2.60 11.53 0.75
CA LYS A 77 1.40 12.00 0.03
C LYS A 77 0.50 10.84 -0.38
N VAL A 78 1.07 9.72 -0.82
CA VAL A 78 0.29 8.55 -1.30
C VAL A 78 -0.01 7.51 -0.21
N ALA A 79 0.90 7.27 0.74
CA ALA A 79 0.76 6.21 1.74
C ALA A 79 -0.28 6.51 2.82
N GLY A 80 -0.49 7.79 3.15
CA GLY A 80 -1.42 8.20 4.21
C GLY A 80 -2.86 7.77 3.93
N ARG A 81 -3.34 8.02 2.71
CA ARG A 81 -4.69 7.63 2.27
C ARG A 81 -4.86 6.11 2.24
N MET A 82 -3.91 5.41 1.63
CA MET A 82 -3.95 3.96 1.49
C MET A 82 -4.01 3.22 2.84
N LYS A 83 -3.28 3.71 3.86
CA LYS A 83 -3.33 3.12 5.21
C LYS A 83 -4.74 3.20 5.82
N LEU A 84 -5.43 4.32 5.65
CA LEU A 84 -6.79 4.51 6.15
C LEU A 84 -7.78 3.59 5.43
N GLU A 85 -7.70 3.53 4.10
CA GLU A 85 -8.58 2.69 3.27
C GLU A 85 -8.39 1.19 3.59
N LEU A 86 -7.15 0.73 3.78
CA LEU A 86 -6.87 -0.65 4.15
C LEU A 86 -7.34 -1.00 5.57
N ALA A 87 -7.29 -0.06 6.51
CA ALA A 87 -7.82 -0.27 7.86
C ALA A 87 -9.35 -0.43 7.81
N GLN A 88 -10.05 0.47 7.10
CA GLN A 88 -11.49 0.40 6.90
C GLN A 88 -11.91 -0.89 6.18
N TYR A 89 -11.16 -1.29 5.15
CA TYR A 89 -11.37 -2.56 4.46
C TYR A 89 -11.32 -3.75 5.42
N ARG A 90 -10.32 -3.82 6.30
CA ARG A 90 -10.17 -4.93 7.24
C ARG A 90 -11.27 -4.98 8.28
N ASP A 91 -11.71 -3.83 8.78
CA ASP A 91 -12.85 -3.77 9.69
C ASP A 91 -14.10 -4.31 8.98
N LEU A 92 -14.40 -3.83 7.76
CA LEU A 92 -15.57 -4.26 6.99
C LEU A 92 -15.50 -5.72 6.54
N GLU A 93 -14.32 -6.24 6.16
CA GLU A 93 -14.13 -7.64 5.77
C GLU A 93 -14.49 -8.60 6.91
N ALA A 94 -14.19 -8.22 8.16
CA ALA A 94 -14.58 -8.99 9.32
C ALA A 94 -16.11 -8.98 9.55
N PHE A 95 -16.77 -7.84 9.35
CA PHE A 95 -18.23 -7.73 9.47
C PHE A 95 -18.99 -8.43 8.33
N ALA A 96 -18.46 -8.36 7.11
CA ALA A 96 -19.04 -8.98 5.92
C ALA A 96 -19.17 -10.52 6.05
N GLN A 97 -18.35 -11.16 6.88
CA GLN A 97 -18.46 -12.60 7.16
C GLN A 97 -19.72 -12.97 7.98
N PHE A 98 -20.39 -12.01 8.61
CA PHE A 98 -21.54 -12.24 9.48
C PHE A 98 -22.87 -11.68 8.94
N GLY A 99 -22.84 -10.87 7.87
CA GLY A 99 -24.03 -10.23 7.29
C GLY A 99 -24.44 -10.84 5.95
N SER A 100 -25.75 -10.96 5.71
CA SER A 100 -26.29 -11.54 4.47
C SER A 100 -26.53 -10.52 3.34
N GLU A 101 -26.65 -9.24 3.66
CA GLU A 101 -26.82 -8.16 2.68
C GLU A 101 -25.94 -6.97 3.07
N LEU A 102 -25.04 -6.59 2.17
CA LEU A 102 -24.19 -5.40 2.31
C LEU A 102 -24.76 -4.30 1.43
N ASP A 103 -24.82 -3.08 1.95
CA ASP A 103 -25.19 -1.92 1.16
C ASP A 103 -24.11 -1.60 0.10
N ALA A 104 -24.50 -0.85 -0.95
CA ALA A 104 -23.62 -0.55 -2.08
C ALA A 104 -22.30 0.11 -1.66
N ALA A 105 -22.33 1.00 -0.65
CA ALA A 105 -21.14 1.66 -0.14
C ALA A 105 -20.14 0.68 0.51
N THR A 106 -20.63 -0.30 1.28
CA THR A 106 -19.78 -1.35 1.85
C THR A 106 -19.22 -2.26 0.77
N GLN A 107 -20.03 -2.63 -0.23
CA GLN A 107 -19.55 -3.45 -1.36
C GLN A 107 -18.44 -2.73 -2.15
N ALA A 108 -18.59 -1.45 -2.44
CA ALA A 108 -17.58 -0.66 -3.11
C ALA A 108 -16.28 -0.57 -2.30
N THR A 109 -16.39 -0.39 -0.97
CA THR A 109 -15.23 -0.32 -0.08
C THR A 109 -14.48 -1.66 -0.01
N LEU A 110 -15.22 -2.78 0.03
CA LEU A 110 -14.64 -4.12 -0.02
C LEU A 110 -13.93 -4.39 -1.35
N ALA A 111 -14.61 -4.09 -2.47
CA ALA A 111 -14.06 -4.26 -3.81
C ALA A 111 -12.78 -3.43 -4.03
N ARG A 112 -12.75 -2.20 -3.54
CA ARG A 112 -11.56 -1.34 -3.57
C ARG A 112 -10.45 -1.91 -2.69
N GLY A 113 -10.79 -2.33 -1.46
CA GLY A 113 -9.81 -2.89 -0.53
C GLY A 113 -9.11 -4.15 -1.04
N GLU A 114 -9.83 -5.04 -1.72
CA GLU A 114 -9.24 -6.21 -2.40
C GLU A 114 -8.19 -5.81 -3.44
N ARG A 115 -8.48 -4.77 -4.24
CA ARG A 115 -7.54 -4.23 -5.24
C ARG A 115 -6.34 -3.55 -4.60
N LEU A 116 -6.54 -2.83 -3.50
CA LEU A 116 -5.43 -2.25 -2.73
C LEU A 116 -4.51 -3.34 -2.16
N VAL A 117 -5.07 -4.43 -1.64
CA VAL A 117 -4.28 -5.58 -1.16
C VAL A 117 -3.52 -6.22 -2.32
N ALA A 118 -4.17 -6.43 -3.47
CA ALA A 118 -3.51 -6.96 -4.66
C ALA A 118 -2.42 -6.03 -5.19
N ALA A 119 -2.60 -4.71 -5.09
CA ALA A 119 -1.63 -3.71 -5.55
C ALA A 119 -0.34 -3.74 -4.72
N LEU A 120 -0.44 -4.12 -3.44
CA LEU A 120 0.70 -4.24 -2.53
C LEU A 120 1.38 -5.61 -2.60
N ASN A 121 0.87 -6.54 -3.40
CA ASN A 121 1.52 -7.83 -3.59
C ASN A 121 2.79 -7.67 -4.45
N GLN A 122 3.86 -8.29 -3.98
CA GLN A 122 5.18 -8.22 -4.58
C GLN A 122 5.85 -9.61 -4.59
N PRO A 123 6.36 -10.05 -5.76
CA PRO A 123 7.14 -11.26 -5.85
C PRO A 123 8.45 -11.19 -5.07
N GLN A 124 8.94 -12.34 -4.61
CA GLN A 124 10.22 -12.44 -3.93
C GLN A 124 11.38 -12.03 -4.86
N TYR A 125 12.37 -11.36 -4.31
CA TYR A 125 13.58 -10.89 -5.02
C TYR A 125 13.34 -9.88 -6.15
N GLN A 126 12.17 -9.26 -6.19
CA GLN A 126 11.85 -8.20 -7.15
C GLN A 126 11.55 -6.88 -6.43
N PRO A 127 12.53 -6.28 -5.70
CA PRO A 127 12.32 -5.01 -5.03
C PRO A 127 11.97 -3.91 -6.05
N TRP A 128 11.07 -3.01 -5.68
CA TRP A 128 10.69 -1.87 -6.51
C TRP A 128 11.40 -0.62 -5.99
N PRO A 129 12.02 0.20 -6.86
CA PRO A 129 12.44 1.55 -6.52
C PRO A 129 11.31 2.38 -5.88
N VAL A 130 11.66 3.40 -5.10
CA VAL A 130 10.65 4.17 -4.36
C VAL A 130 9.70 4.93 -5.29
N GLU A 131 10.21 5.42 -6.41
CA GLU A 131 9.45 6.10 -7.46
C GLU A 131 8.41 5.19 -8.11
N ASP A 132 8.74 3.91 -8.33
CA ASP A 132 7.80 2.89 -8.83
C ASP A 132 6.70 2.61 -7.81
N GLN A 133 7.08 2.47 -6.54
CA GLN A 133 6.12 2.28 -5.45
C GLN A 133 5.16 3.47 -5.35
N VAL A 134 5.68 4.70 -5.45
CA VAL A 134 4.87 5.93 -5.44
C VAL A 134 3.89 5.93 -6.60
N ALA A 135 4.33 5.59 -7.82
CA ALA A 135 3.47 5.57 -9.00
C ALA A 135 2.33 4.55 -8.89
N VAL A 136 2.64 3.31 -8.45
CA VAL A 136 1.65 2.26 -8.23
C VAL A 136 0.66 2.65 -7.14
N MET A 137 1.15 3.17 -6.01
CA MET A 137 0.28 3.61 -4.92
C MET A 137 -0.57 4.81 -5.28
N TYR A 138 -0.04 5.71 -6.11
CA TYR A 138 -0.80 6.83 -6.66
C TYR A 138 -1.95 6.33 -7.55
N ALA A 139 -1.67 5.41 -8.47
CA ALA A 139 -2.69 4.83 -9.35
C ALA A 139 -3.82 4.16 -8.56
N ALA A 140 -3.47 3.44 -7.50
CA ALA A 140 -4.42 2.83 -6.57
C ALA A 140 -5.29 3.89 -5.86
N ASN A 141 -4.69 4.95 -5.32
CA ASN A 141 -5.42 6.01 -4.64
C ASN A 141 -6.42 6.76 -5.55
N GLN A 142 -6.05 6.96 -6.82
CA GLN A 142 -6.91 7.62 -7.82
C GLN A 142 -7.99 6.70 -8.39
N GLY A 143 -8.05 5.44 -7.96
CA GLY A 143 -9.10 4.50 -8.41
C GLY A 143 -8.89 3.96 -9.82
N TYR A 144 -7.68 4.05 -10.38
CA TYR A 144 -7.38 3.42 -11.68
C TYR A 144 -7.51 1.89 -11.60
N LEU A 145 -7.22 1.31 -10.44
CA LEU A 145 -7.37 -0.13 -10.19
C LEU A 145 -8.83 -0.55 -10.02
N ASP A 146 -9.72 0.37 -9.61
CA ASP A 146 -11.13 0.09 -9.33
C ASP A 146 -11.88 -0.32 -10.62
N ARG A 147 -11.33 0.04 -11.78
CA ARG A 147 -11.90 -0.25 -13.11
C ARG A 147 -11.58 -1.66 -13.61
N ILE A 148 -10.68 -2.40 -12.98
CA ILE A 148 -10.19 -3.70 -13.47
C ILE A 148 -10.49 -4.83 -12.49
N ASP A 149 -10.41 -6.07 -12.96
CA ASP A 149 -10.56 -7.24 -12.10
C ASP A 149 -9.35 -7.37 -11.16
N VAL A 150 -9.58 -7.87 -9.94
CA VAL A 150 -8.52 -8.03 -8.92
C VAL A 150 -7.36 -8.89 -9.45
N SER A 151 -7.64 -9.89 -10.29
CA SER A 151 -6.62 -10.75 -10.89
C SER A 151 -5.73 -10.05 -11.93
N GLU A 152 -6.16 -8.92 -12.49
CA GLU A 152 -5.41 -8.12 -13.46
C GLU A 152 -4.53 -7.06 -12.80
N VAL A 153 -4.74 -6.75 -11.50
CA VAL A 153 -3.96 -5.74 -10.76
C VAL A 153 -2.45 -5.97 -10.84
N PRO A 154 -1.90 -7.19 -10.68
CA PRO A 154 -0.47 -7.43 -10.82
C PRO A 154 0.07 -7.08 -12.22
N LYS A 155 -0.71 -7.33 -13.27
CA LYS A 155 -0.34 -7.00 -14.65
C LYS A 155 -0.37 -5.49 -14.86
N MET A 156 -1.35 -4.79 -14.31
CA MET A 156 -1.41 -3.34 -14.35
C MET A 156 -0.23 -2.70 -13.60
N ASN A 157 0.13 -3.20 -12.42
CA ASN A 157 1.32 -2.75 -11.71
C ASN A 157 2.61 -2.92 -12.51
N GLN A 158 2.73 -4.02 -13.26
CA GLN A 158 3.87 -4.25 -14.15
C GLN A 158 3.86 -3.26 -15.33
N ALA A 159 2.71 -3.11 -16.00
CA ALA A 159 2.55 -2.18 -17.12
C ALA A 159 2.85 -0.72 -16.73
N ILE A 160 2.42 -0.29 -15.54
CA ILE A 160 2.74 1.04 -14.98
C ILE A 160 4.26 1.21 -14.86
N ARG A 161 4.95 0.26 -14.23
CA ARG A 161 6.40 0.36 -14.01
C ARG A 161 7.18 0.30 -15.32
N ASP A 162 6.82 -0.59 -16.23
CA ASP A 162 7.51 -0.72 -17.52
C ASP A 162 7.34 0.54 -18.38
N THR A 163 6.10 1.05 -18.50
CA THR A 163 5.82 2.26 -19.29
C THR A 163 6.53 3.48 -18.72
N LEU A 164 6.53 3.64 -17.39
CA LEU A 164 7.20 4.76 -16.73
C LEU A 164 8.74 4.64 -16.78
N ALA A 165 9.28 3.42 -16.80
CA ALA A 165 10.71 3.20 -17.00
C ALA A 165 11.15 3.55 -18.42
N GLU A 166 10.32 3.26 -19.43
CA GLU A 166 10.57 3.64 -20.83
C GLU A 166 10.45 5.16 -21.05
N GLU A 167 9.48 5.80 -20.41
CA GLU A 167 9.28 7.26 -20.44
C GLU A 167 10.40 8.01 -19.71
N GLY A 168 10.75 7.56 -18.51
CA GLY A 168 11.93 7.96 -17.75
C GLY A 168 11.85 9.30 -17.00
N THR A 169 11.10 10.30 -17.46
CA THR A 169 11.11 11.65 -16.86
C THR A 169 10.29 11.74 -15.57
N ILE A 170 9.14 11.06 -15.50
CA ILE A 170 8.26 11.08 -14.32
C ILE A 170 8.96 10.42 -13.12
N LEU A 171 9.57 9.25 -13.34
CA LEU A 171 10.30 8.52 -12.30
C LEU A 171 11.53 9.31 -11.81
N ALA A 172 12.26 9.94 -12.73
CA ALA A 172 13.39 10.81 -12.38
C ALA A 172 12.93 12.02 -11.56
N SER A 173 11.83 12.67 -11.94
CA SER A 173 11.24 13.78 -11.19
C SER A 173 10.95 13.40 -9.74
N ILE A 174 10.30 12.24 -9.52
CA ILE A 174 9.96 11.75 -8.17
C ILE A 174 11.24 11.43 -7.38
N ARG A 175 12.21 10.76 -8.01
CA ARG A 175 13.47 10.35 -7.36
C ARG A 175 14.30 11.56 -6.90
N ASP A 176 14.45 12.56 -7.77
CA ASP A 176 15.36 13.67 -7.55
C ASP A 176 14.73 14.75 -6.65
N SER A 177 13.47 15.09 -6.90
CA SER A 177 12.75 16.06 -6.08
C SER A 177 12.30 15.49 -4.73
N LYS A 178 12.17 14.16 -4.62
CA LYS A 178 11.58 13.43 -3.49
C LYS A 178 10.12 13.82 -3.21
N GLU A 179 9.49 14.49 -4.17
CA GLU A 179 8.16 15.07 -4.10
C GLU A 179 7.32 14.60 -5.30
N LEU A 180 6.00 14.62 -5.12
CA LEU A 180 5.06 14.41 -6.22
C LEU A 180 4.35 15.75 -6.45
N SER A 181 4.98 16.59 -7.27
CA SER A 181 4.43 17.89 -7.68
C SER A 181 3.15 17.71 -8.47
N ASP A 182 2.34 18.77 -8.55
CA ASP A 182 1.07 18.70 -9.28
C ASP A 182 1.29 18.50 -10.79
N ASP A 183 2.35 19.08 -11.35
CA ASP A 183 2.77 18.83 -12.74
C ASP A 183 3.16 17.36 -12.98
N THR A 184 3.93 16.77 -12.05
CA THR A 184 4.33 15.35 -12.14
C THR A 184 3.11 14.44 -11.97
N ALA A 185 2.18 14.79 -11.08
CA ALA A 185 0.93 14.07 -10.90
C ALA A 185 0.05 14.13 -12.16
N ALA A 186 -0.09 15.30 -12.79
CA ALA A 186 -0.85 15.44 -14.03
C ALA A 186 -0.22 14.66 -15.19
N ALA A 187 1.11 14.65 -15.30
CA ALA A 187 1.83 13.83 -16.27
C ALA A 187 1.61 12.32 -16.01
N LEU A 188 1.63 11.92 -14.74
CA LEU A 188 1.35 10.56 -14.32
C LEU A 188 -0.09 10.15 -14.66
N ASP A 189 -1.10 10.99 -14.38
CA ASP A 189 -2.50 10.76 -14.75
C ASP A 189 -2.65 10.51 -16.25
N ALA A 190 -1.96 11.30 -17.09
CA ALA A 190 -2.01 11.14 -18.55
C ALA A 190 -1.42 9.80 -19.03
N VAL A 191 -0.41 9.25 -18.34
CA VAL A 191 0.13 7.92 -18.63
C VAL A 191 -0.80 6.84 -18.09
N LEU A 192 -1.30 7.00 -16.86
CA LEU A 192 -2.19 6.03 -16.22
C LEU A 192 -3.51 5.86 -16.98
N GLU A 193 -4.08 6.92 -17.54
CA GLU A 193 -5.30 6.83 -18.36
C GLU A 193 -5.06 5.99 -19.63
N LYS A 194 -3.89 6.13 -20.27
CA LYS A 194 -3.54 5.31 -21.44
C LYS A 194 -3.37 3.84 -21.07
N ILE A 195 -2.75 3.56 -19.93
CA ILE A 195 -2.56 2.20 -19.44
C ILE A 195 -3.90 1.59 -19.06
N ALA A 196 -4.74 2.32 -18.32
CA ALA A 196 -6.07 1.86 -17.92
C ALA A 196 -6.93 1.47 -19.13
N GLY A 197 -6.82 2.19 -20.25
CA GLY A 197 -7.50 1.85 -21.50
C GLY A 197 -7.06 0.53 -22.16
N GLN A 198 -5.94 -0.08 -21.72
CA GLN A 198 -5.48 -1.38 -22.21
C GLN A 198 -6.10 -2.56 -21.45
N PHE A 199 -6.74 -2.30 -20.30
CA PHE A 199 -7.35 -3.33 -19.48
C PHE A 199 -8.87 -3.37 -19.71
N ALA A 200 -9.46 -4.56 -19.62
CA ALA A 200 -10.90 -4.70 -19.75
C ALA A 200 -11.60 -4.07 -18.53
N PRO A 201 -12.57 -3.18 -18.74
CA PRO A 201 -13.32 -2.60 -17.64
C PRO A 201 -14.22 -3.66 -17.00
N VAL A 202 -14.30 -3.64 -15.68
CA VAL A 202 -15.31 -4.38 -14.92
C VAL A 202 -16.53 -3.47 -14.73
N GLU A 203 -17.73 -4.05 -14.70
CA GLU A 203 -18.92 -3.28 -14.31
C GLU A 203 -18.68 -2.67 -12.92
N PRO A 204 -18.91 -1.35 -12.75
CA PRO A 204 -18.73 -0.73 -11.45
C PRO A 204 -19.66 -1.42 -10.45
N VAL A 205 -19.13 -1.75 -9.27
CA VAL A 205 -19.91 -2.23 -8.12
C VAL A 205 -20.67 -1.02 -7.58
N VAL A 206 -21.71 -0.63 -8.32
CA VAL A 206 -22.67 0.46 -8.09
C VAL A 206 -22.03 1.77 -7.60
N GLU A 207 -21.91 2.76 -8.47
CA GLU A 207 -21.65 4.14 -8.02
C GLU A 207 -22.66 4.48 -6.93
N ALA A 208 -22.19 4.77 -5.72
CA ALA A 208 -23.02 5.34 -4.68
C ALA A 208 -23.63 6.62 -5.29
N GLU A 209 -24.91 6.54 -5.66
CA GLU A 209 -25.66 7.68 -6.16
C GLU A 209 -25.44 8.81 -5.17
N ALA A 210 -24.82 9.89 -5.65
CA ALA A 210 -24.90 11.19 -5.01
C ALA A 210 -26.34 11.71 -5.13
N ALA A 211 -27.29 11.00 -4.53
CA ALA A 211 -28.66 11.45 -4.31
C ALA A 211 -28.72 12.11 -2.93
N ALA A 212 -28.06 13.26 -2.81
CA ALA A 212 -28.32 14.22 -1.74
C ALA A 212 -28.39 15.63 -2.36
N THR A 213 -29.37 15.81 -3.24
CA THR A 213 -29.98 17.12 -3.49
C THR A 213 -31.37 17.13 -2.91
N ALA A 214 -31.51 17.73 -1.72
CA ALA A 214 -32.62 18.59 -1.30
C ALA A 214 -32.25 19.24 0.05
#